data_AF-A0A150GQC3-F1
#
_entry.id   AF-A0A150GQC3-F1
#
_cell.length_a   1.000
_cell.length_b   1.000
_cell.length_c   1.000
_cell.angle_alpha   90.00
_cell.angle_beta   90.00
_cell.angle_gamma   90.00
#
_symmetry.space_group_name_H-M   'P 1'
#
loop_
_entity.id
_entity.type
_entity.pdbx_description
1 polymer ?
#
loop_
_entity_poly.entity_id
_entity_poly.type
_entity_poly.pdbx_seq_one_letter_code
_entity_poly.pdbx_strand_id
1 'polypeptide(L)'
;MTEQVREAQEARRLLEGEYWKAKEVALDAEVATGELKAGRMRALDAAARALASVAGLEKTARESQELRVALEADLVGYKAWVRHMEGVERKYRELLRELAGAQGGCEERDRQLGELRDRNASLEQQLRLRSIEVGSLEARVRALGKELAEERRAAGESAAAARASAAAQLDAALRQASGAEAEAAVQSERVAVLEARLQKRAAALESDLSSARAQRHHHAAAAQAAQQQRAELQRRAEAVQTQAAKDSDLAREARERAAAAEAAAATSAARVAELEAAVAAEQREVARLRADAEAAVAAAEAARARSVELEQQMLEMQSKYADMIRHDESMEEKLRQARFEADSCRKRAEEATAEAAEANARWEELQQHAWQLRVALQAKQGEREEALRELVEATHGAAVRKGGSGLGAKMAGEAGQVPAAT
;
A
#
# COMPACT_ATOMS: atom_id res chain seq x y z
N MET A 1 -131.15 -37.67 -34.84
CA MET A 1 -130.70 -37.18 -33.51
C MET A 1 -129.51 -37.95 -32.98
N THR A 2 -129.48 -39.29 -33.02
CA THR A 2 -128.35 -40.10 -32.51
C THR A 2 -127.01 -39.80 -33.17
N GLU A 3 -126.95 -39.67 -34.50
CA GLU A 3 -125.71 -39.35 -35.24
C GLU A 3 -125.13 -37.99 -34.83
N GLN A 4 -125.96 -36.94 -34.75
CA GLN A 4 -125.50 -35.59 -34.38
C GLN A 4 -124.88 -35.51 -32.97
N VAL A 5 -125.37 -36.35 -32.04
CA VAL A 5 -124.75 -36.47 -30.70
C VAL A 5 -123.41 -37.20 -30.78
N ARG A 6 -123.29 -38.20 -31.65
CA ARG A 6 -122.03 -38.93 -31.91
C ARG A 6 -120.99 -38.03 -32.59
N GLU A 7 -121.36 -37.33 -33.66
CA GLU A 7 -120.51 -36.37 -34.38
C GLU A 7 -119.98 -35.29 -33.43
N ALA A 8 -120.85 -34.72 -32.59
CA ALA A 8 -120.45 -33.74 -31.58
C ALA A 8 -119.50 -34.32 -30.50
N GLN A 9 -119.65 -35.60 -30.13
CA GLN A 9 -118.74 -36.29 -29.21
C GLN A 9 -117.40 -36.64 -29.87
N GLU A 10 -117.38 -36.99 -31.15
CA GLU A 10 -116.15 -37.25 -31.91
C GLU A 10 -115.37 -35.95 -32.15
N ALA A 11 -116.05 -34.88 -32.59
CA ALA A 11 -115.46 -33.55 -32.70
C ALA A 11 -114.93 -33.02 -31.36
N ARG A 12 -115.67 -33.24 -30.25
CA ARG A 12 -115.20 -32.89 -28.90
C ARG A 12 -113.95 -33.68 -28.51
N ARG A 13 -113.88 -34.99 -28.79
CA ARG A 13 -112.68 -35.81 -28.51
C ARG A 13 -111.47 -35.36 -29.33
N LEU A 14 -111.68 -34.95 -30.58
CA LEU A 14 -110.62 -34.37 -31.41
C LEU A 14 -110.12 -33.04 -30.82
N LEU A 15 -111.02 -32.12 -30.46
CA LEU A 15 -110.68 -30.84 -29.82
C LEU A 15 -110.01 -31.00 -28.45
N GLU A 16 -110.42 -31.99 -27.64
CA GLU A 16 -109.74 -32.33 -26.39
C GLU A 16 -108.33 -32.88 -26.67
N GLY A 17 -108.16 -33.74 -27.68
CA GLY A 17 -106.85 -34.24 -28.10
C GLY A 17 -105.92 -33.16 -28.67
N GLU A 18 -106.45 -32.21 -29.44
CA GLU A 18 -105.73 -31.02 -29.90
C GLU A 18 -105.34 -30.10 -28.74
N TYR A 19 -106.23 -29.89 -27.77
CA TYR A 19 -105.96 -29.08 -26.59
C TYR A 19 -104.81 -29.67 -25.76
N TRP A 20 -104.80 -30.99 -25.54
CA TRP A 20 -103.70 -31.64 -24.81
C TRP A 20 -102.38 -31.55 -25.58
N LYS A 21 -102.36 -31.79 -26.90
CA LYS A 21 -101.16 -31.61 -27.74
C LYS A 21 -100.64 -30.17 -27.73
N ALA A 22 -101.53 -29.19 -27.87
CA ALA A 22 -101.17 -27.78 -27.81
C ALA A 22 -100.62 -27.37 -26.43
N LYS A 23 -101.08 -28.03 -25.36
CA LYS A 23 -100.59 -27.83 -24.00
C LYS A 23 -99.26 -28.53 -23.73
N GLU A 24 -99.03 -29.72 -24.28
CA GLU A 24 -97.73 -30.42 -24.25
C GLU A 24 -96.66 -29.54 -24.89
N VAL A 25 -96.86 -29.11 -26.15
CA VAL A 25 -95.84 -28.31 -26.86
C VAL A 25 -95.73 -26.87 -26.31
N ALA A 26 -96.74 -26.36 -25.61
CA ALA A 26 -96.61 -25.12 -24.83
C ALA A 26 -95.71 -25.30 -23.58
N LEU A 27 -95.81 -26.43 -22.88
CA LEU A 27 -94.92 -26.78 -21.78
C LEU A 27 -93.49 -27.02 -22.28
N ASP A 28 -93.31 -27.70 -23.42
CA ASP A 28 -92.00 -27.86 -24.07
C ASP A 28 -91.36 -26.50 -24.41
N ALA A 29 -92.17 -25.55 -24.89
CA ALA A 29 -91.71 -24.18 -25.15
C ALA A 29 -91.34 -23.42 -23.86
N GLU A 30 -92.09 -23.58 -22.76
CA GLU A 30 -91.73 -23.02 -21.45
C GLU A 30 -90.41 -23.61 -20.94
N VAL A 31 -90.25 -24.94 -21.00
CA VAL A 31 -89.00 -25.65 -20.66
C VAL A 31 -87.83 -25.13 -21.50
N ALA A 32 -87.98 -25.07 -22.83
CA ALA A 32 -86.94 -24.55 -23.71
C ALA A 32 -86.57 -23.09 -23.39
N THR A 33 -87.53 -22.20 -23.07
CA THR A 33 -87.17 -20.83 -22.65
C THR A 33 -86.51 -20.78 -21.26
N GLY A 34 -86.78 -21.76 -20.38
CA GLY A 34 -86.06 -21.98 -19.13
C GLY A 34 -84.61 -22.40 -19.39
N GLU A 35 -84.39 -23.38 -20.25
CA GLU A 35 -83.05 -23.86 -20.64
C GLU A 35 -82.23 -22.78 -21.36
N LEU A 36 -82.84 -21.98 -22.23
CA LEU A 36 -82.18 -20.86 -22.89
C LEU A 36 -81.74 -19.78 -21.88
N LYS A 37 -82.54 -19.51 -20.83
CA LYS A 37 -82.15 -18.62 -19.72
C LYS A 37 -81.02 -19.23 -18.89
N ALA A 38 -81.08 -20.52 -18.57
CA ALA A 38 -80.04 -21.23 -17.82
C ALA A 38 -78.72 -21.37 -18.63
N GLY A 39 -78.80 -21.50 -19.95
CA GLY A 39 -77.65 -21.42 -20.86
C GLY A 39 -77.03 -20.03 -20.86
N ARG A 40 -77.85 -18.98 -20.99
CA ARG A 40 -77.37 -17.58 -20.90
C ARG A 40 -76.70 -17.27 -19.55
N MET A 41 -77.25 -17.75 -18.44
CA MET A 41 -76.60 -17.59 -17.12
C MET A 41 -75.25 -18.29 -17.08
N ARG A 42 -75.15 -19.55 -17.51
CA ARG A 42 -73.89 -20.30 -17.58
C ARG A 42 -72.85 -19.62 -18.48
N ALA A 43 -73.27 -19.05 -19.61
CA ALA A 43 -72.39 -18.29 -20.51
C ALA A 43 -71.89 -16.98 -19.86
N LEU A 44 -72.73 -16.27 -19.09
CA LEU A 44 -72.33 -15.09 -18.31
C LEU A 44 -71.37 -15.45 -17.16
N ASP A 45 -71.61 -16.55 -16.46
CA ASP A 45 -70.71 -17.07 -15.42
C ASP A 45 -69.35 -17.49 -16.00
N ALA A 46 -69.34 -18.13 -17.17
CA ALA A 46 -68.11 -18.48 -17.90
C ALA A 46 -67.34 -17.23 -18.36
N ALA A 47 -68.03 -16.22 -18.90
CA ALA A 47 -67.42 -14.94 -19.26
C ALA A 47 -66.86 -14.19 -18.04
N ALA A 48 -67.55 -14.22 -16.90
CA ALA A 48 -67.06 -13.65 -15.64
C ALA A 48 -65.80 -14.37 -15.13
N ARG A 49 -65.74 -15.70 -15.22
CA ARG A 49 -64.54 -16.50 -14.89
C ARG A 49 -63.38 -16.19 -15.84
N ALA A 50 -63.64 -16.05 -17.14
CA ALA A 50 -62.62 -15.67 -18.12
C ALA A 50 -62.04 -14.28 -17.84
N LEU A 51 -62.90 -13.28 -17.57
CA LEU A 51 -62.46 -11.93 -17.19
C LEU A 51 -61.64 -11.91 -15.89
N ALA A 52 -62.04 -12.69 -14.88
CA ALA A 52 -61.28 -12.85 -13.65
C ALA A 52 -59.91 -13.50 -13.89
N SER A 53 -59.82 -14.48 -14.80
CA SER A 53 -58.56 -15.11 -15.21
C SER A 53 -57.64 -14.13 -15.94
N VAL A 54 -58.18 -13.33 -16.87
CA VAL A 54 -57.43 -12.26 -17.57
C VAL A 54 -56.89 -11.22 -16.59
N ALA A 55 -57.69 -10.78 -15.61
CA ALA A 55 -57.24 -9.86 -14.57
C ALA A 55 -56.11 -10.45 -13.69
N GLY A 56 -56.15 -11.77 -13.44
CA GLY A 56 -55.06 -12.51 -12.79
C GLY A 56 -53.78 -12.52 -13.63
N LEU A 57 -53.90 -12.80 -14.93
CA LEU A 57 -52.76 -12.78 -15.86
C LEU A 57 -52.16 -11.37 -15.98
N GLU A 58 -52.97 -10.32 -16.11
CA GLU A 58 -52.52 -8.93 -16.09
C GLU A 58 -51.74 -8.59 -14.82
N LYS A 59 -52.21 -9.05 -13.66
CA LYS A 59 -51.49 -8.85 -12.39
C LYS A 59 -50.11 -9.52 -12.45
N THR A 60 -50.03 -10.81 -12.81
CA THR A 60 -48.73 -11.51 -12.91
C THR A 60 -47.80 -10.92 -13.96
N ALA A 61 -48.34 -10.30 -15.02
CA ALA A 61 -47.55 -9.60 -16.04
C ALA A 61 -46.93 -8.30 -15.50
N ARG A 62 -47.68 -7.52 -14.68
CA ARG A 62 -47.16 -6.33 -14.01
C ARG A 62 -46.10 -6.69 -12.97
N GLU A 63 -46.35 -7.69 -12.12
CA GLU A 63 -45.38 -8.22 -11.17
C GLU A 63 -44.11 -8.72 -11.90
N SER A 64 -44.26 -9.40 -13.04
CA SER A 64 -43.14 -9.83 -13.90
C SER A 64 -42.38 -8.66 -14.55
N GLN A 65 -43.01 -7.50 -14.75
CA GLN A 65 -42.37 -6.30 -15.27
C GLN A 65 -41.62 -5.55 -14.17
N GLU A 66 -42.21 -5.41 -12.98
CA GLU A 66 -41.58 -4.83 -11.79
C GLU A 66 -40.32 -5.61 -11.40
N LEU A 67 -40.38 -6.96 -11.41
CA LEU A 67 -39.22 -7.83 -11.18
C LEU A 67 -38.10 -7.64 -12.22
N ARG A 68 -38.43 -7.33 -13.49
CA ARG A 68 -37.39 -7.01 -14.50
C ARG A 68 -36.73 -5.66 -14.23
N VAL A 69 -37.51 -4.63 -13.88
CA VAL A 69 -36.96 -3.30 -13.58
C VAL A 69 -36.07 -3.35 -12.34
N ALA A 70 -36.42 -4.16 -11.33
CA ALA A 70 -35.54 -4.44 -10.18
C ALA A 70 -34.21 -5.07 -10.62
N LEU A 71 -34.25 -6.19 -11.34
CA LEU A 71 -33.05 -6.88 -11.83
C LEU A 71 -32.19 -6.01 -12.78
N GLU A 72 -32.79 -5.13 -13.58
CA GLU A 72 -32.06 -4.17 -14.40
C GLU A 72 -31.32 -3.12 -13.56
N ALA A 73 -31.93 -2.65 -12.46
CA ALA A 73 -31.27 -1.76 -11.50
C ALA A 73 -30.15 -2.48 -10.72
N ASP A 74 -30.39 -3.71 -10.26
CA ASP A 74 -29.39 -4.53 -9.55
C ASP A 74 -28.19 -4.84 -10.46
N LEU A 75 -28.42 -5.14 -11.75
CA LEU A 75 -27.35 -5.28 -12.76
C LEU A 75 -26.54 -4.00 -13.01
N VAL A 76 -27.13 -2.81 -12.84
CA VAL A 76 -26.40 -1.54 -12.88
C VAL A 76 -25.58 -1.35 -11.59
N GLY A 77 -26.14 -1.68 -10.44
CA GLY A 77 -25.44 -1.71 -9.14
C GLY A 77 -24.22 -2.63 -9.18
N TYR A 78 -24.37 -3.85 -9.67
CA TYR A 78 -23.28 -4.80 -9.82
C TYR A 78 -22.18 -4.31 -10.77
N LYS A 79 -22.53 -3.70 -11.92
CA LYS A 79 -21.53 -3.10 -12.83
C LYS A 79 -20.77 -1.94 -12.19
N ALA A 80 -21.37 -1.20 -11.26
CA ALA A 80 -20.67 -0.18 -10.48
C ALA A 80 -19.76 -0.83 -9.42
N TRP A 81 -20.22 -1.88 -8.74
CA TRP A 81 -19.45 -2.66 -7.77
C TRP A 81 -18.19 -3.29 -8.41
N VAL A 82 -18.30 -3.94 -9.57
CA VAL A 82 -17.15 -4.54 -10.29
C VAL A 82 -16.08 -3.48 -10.59
N ARG A 83 -16.49 -2.33 -11.16
CA ARG A 83 -15.56 -1.21 -11.45
C ARG A 83 -14.90 -0.64 -10.20
N HIS A 84 -15.60 -0.63 -9.06
CA HIS A 84 -15.02 -0.25 -7.78
C HIS A 84 -13.96 -1.26 -7.33
N MET A 85 -14.26 -2.57 -7.41
CA MET A 85 -13.33 -3.65 -7.06
C MET A 85 -12.08 -3.63 -7.94
N GLU A 86 -12.21 -3.44 -9.26
CA GLU A 86 -11.07 -3.23 -10.17
C GLU A 86 -10.21 -2.02 -9.75
N GLY A 87 -10.79 -1.00 -9.13
CA GLY A 87 -10.10 0.17 -8.59
C GLY A 87 -9.39 -0.13 -7.27
N VAL A 88 -10.02 -0.88 -6.37
CA VAL A 88 -9.43 -1.36 -5.11
C VAL A 88 -8.25 -2.30 -5.39
N GLU A 89 -8.39 -3.25 -6.30
CA GLU A 89 -7.30 -4.13 -6.73
C GLU A 89 -6.12 -3.35 -7.33
N ARG A 90 -6.37 -2.30 -8.12
CA ARG A 90 -5.31 -1.44 -8.67
C ARG A 90 -4.53 -0.74 -7.57
N LYS A 91 -5.22 -0.08 -6.63
CA LYS A 91 -4.61 0.55 -5.45
C LYS A 91 -3.81 -0.45 -4.60
N TYR A 92 -4.34 -1.66 -4.40
CA TYR A 92 -3.67 -2.71 -3.65
C TYR A 92 -2.40 -3.20 -4.37
N ARG A 93 -2.46 -3.43 -5.69
CA ARG A 93 -1.28 -3.74 -6.53
C ARG A 93 -0.26 -2.60 -6.58
N GLU A 94 -0.69 -1.35 -6.46
CA GLU A 94 0.18 -0.18 -6.36
C GLU A 94 0.89 -0.12 -4.99
N LEU A 95 0.16 -0.31 -3.89
CA LEU A 95 0.72 -0.39 -2.54
C LEU A 95 1.70 -1.56 -2.36
N LEU A 96 1.46 -2.71 -2.99
CA LEU A 96 2.44 -3.81 -3.00
C LEU A 96 3.75 -3.42 -3.71
N ARG A 97 3.71 -2.54 -4.73
CA ARG A 97 4.92 -1.99 -5.37
C ARG A 97 5.58 -0.92 -4.50
N GLU A 98 4.80 -0.06 -3.83
CA GLU A 98 5.33 0.90 -2.85
C GLU A 98 6.07 0.17 -1.72
N LEU A 99 5.48 -0.89 -1.16
CA LEU A 99 6.07 -1.72 -0.10
C LEU A 99 7.34 -2.43 -0.57
N ALA A 100 7.33 -3.05 -1.75
CA ALA A 100 8.52 -3.70 -2.29
C ALA A 100 9.67 -2.71 -2.57
N GLY A 101 9.34 -1.52 -3.08
CA GLY A 101 10.31 -0.44 -3.29
C GLY A 101 10.87 0.13 -1.98
N ALA A 102 10.01 0.29 -0.96
CA ALA A 102 10.43 0.70 0.38
C ALA A 102 11.33 -0.35 1.04
N GLN A 103 10.99 -1.64 0.94
CA GLN A 103 11.80 -2.74 1.49
C GLN A 103 13.19 -2.79 0.84
N GLY A 104 13.28 -2.80 -0.49
CA GLY A 104 14.59 -2.76 -1.18
C GLY A 104 15.38 -1.48 -0.86
N GLY A 105 14.68 -0.36 -0.64
CA GLY A 105 15.27 0.88 -0.15
C GLY A 105 15.78 0.82 1.30
N CYS A 106 15.24 -0.06 2.15
CA CYS A 106 15.76 -0.33 3.49
C CYS A 106 16.96 -1.27 3.43
N GLU A 107 16.87 -2.37 2.66
CA GLU A 107 17.95 -3.36 2.50
C GLU A 107 19.24 -2.71 1.97
N GLU A 108 19.14 -1.80 1.00
CA GLU A 108 20.28 -1.03 0.48
C GLU A 108 20.84 -0.02 1.51
N ARG A 109 19.99 0.58 2.36
CA ARG A 109 20.44 1.45 3.46
C ARG A 109 21.14 0.67 4.56
N ASP A 110 20.64 -0.51 4.92
CA ASP A 110 21.30 -1.40 5.90
C ASP A 110 22.63 -1.92 5.37
N ARG A 111 22.72 -2.21 4.06
CA ARG A 111 23.99 -2.50 3.37
C ARG A 111 24.97 -1.33 3.51
N GLN A 112 24.54 -0.11 3.16
CA GLN A 112 25.38 1.09 3.24
C GLN A 112 25.81 1.37 4.69
N LEU A 113 24.91 1.22 5.67
CA LEU A 113 25.22 1.32 7.09
C LEU A 113 26.22 0.24 7.55
N GLY A 114 26.18 -0.96 6.98
CA GLY A 114 27.21 -1.99 7.15
C GLY A 114 28.57 -1.52 6.63
N GLU A 115 28.63 -1.11 5.36
CA GLU A 115 29.89 -0.65 4.75
C GLU A 115 30.50 0.57 5.48
N LEU A 116 29.68 1.52 5.97
CA LEU A 116 30.18 2.64 6.78
C LEU A 116 30.61 2.20 8.19
N ARG A 117 29.95 1.22 8.83
CA ARG A 117 30.41 0.66 10.12
C ARG A 117 31.80 0.03 9.99
N ASP A 118 32.03 -0.74 8.93
CA ASP A 118 33.32 -1.40 8.67
C ASP A 118 34.44 -0.38 8.37
N ARG A 119 34.13 0.67 7.59
CA ARG A 119 35.06 1.80 7.36
C ARG A 119 35.38 2.53 8.66
N ASN A 120 34.37 2.84 9.48
CA ASN A 120 34.56 3.56 10.73
C ASN A 120 35.37 2.72 11.74
N ALA A 121 35.11 1.42 11.86
CA ALA A 121 35.92 0.51 12.67
C ALA A 121 37.39 0.44 12.21
N SER A 122 37.64 0.44 10.88
CA SER A 122 38.98 0.52 10.32
C SER A 122 39.68 1.86 10.61
N LEU A 123 38.96 2.98 10.53
CA LEU A 123 39.48 4.31 10.88
C LEU A 123 39.75 4.44 12.39
N GLU A 124 38.88 3.92 13.25
CA GLU A 124 39.12 3.83 14.70
C GLU A 124 40.34 2.96 15.02
N GLN A 125 40.54 1.83 14.33
CA GLN A 125 41.72 0.99 14.50
C GLN A 125 42.99 1.74 14.06
N GLN A 126 42.94 2.47 12.95
CA GLN A 126 44.05 3.34 12.51
C GLN A 126 44.34 4.46 13.51
N LEU A 127 43.31 5.10 14.08
CA LEU A 127 43.46 6.11 15.15
C LEU A 127 44.13 5.53 16.39
N ARG A 128 43.70 4.36 16.86
CA ARG A 128 44.30 3.69 18.03
C ARG A 128 45.78 3.37 17.78
N LEU A 129 46.12 2.88 16.59
CA LEU A 129 47.52 2.63 16.20
C LEU A 129 48.34 3.93 16.12
N ARG A 130 47.84 4.98 15.45
CA ARG A 130 48.53 6.28 15.36
C ARG A 130 48.64 6.99 16.70
N SER A 131 47.67 6.86 17.59
CA SER A 131 47.73 7.38 18.97
C SER A 131 48.86 6.73 19.78
N ILE A 132 49.05 5.41 19.64
CA ILE A 132 50.18 4.68 20.23
C ILE A 132 51.52 5.14 19.61
N GLU A 133 51.58 5.35 18.30
CA GLU A 133 52.77 5.92 17.64
C GLU A 133 53.08 7.34 18.12
N VAL A 134 52.09 8.23 18.24
CA VAL A 134 52.26 9.59 18.81
C VAL A 134 52.78 9.50 20.23
N GLY A 135 52.18 8.68 21.11
CA GLY A 135 52.65 8.50 22.48
C GLY A 135 54.09 7.98 22.57
N SER A 136 54.49 7.09 21.64
CA SER A 136 55.85 6.58 21.51
C SER A 136 56.84 7.66 21.02
N LEU A 137 56.45 8.44 20.01
CA LEU A 137 57.24 9.58 19.51
C LEU A 137 57.39 10.67 20.57
N GLU A 138 56.33 11.03 21.29
CA GLU A 138 56.38 11.95 22.41
C GLU A 138 57.30 11.45 23.53
N ALA A 139 57.20 10.17 23.91
CA ALA A 139 58.10 9.57 24.90
C ALA A 139 59.57 9.67 24.44
N ARG A 140 59.84 9.46 23.14
CA ARG A 140 61.16 9.59 22.54
C ARG A 140 61.66 11.05 22.47
N VAL A 141 60.82 12.02 22.14
CA VAL A 141 61.15 13.45 22.20
C VAL A 141 61.46 13.87 23.64
N ARG A 142 60.65 13.43 24.62
CA ARG A 142 60.90 13.66 26.06
C ARG A 142 62.18 12.99 26.57
N ALA A 143 62.58 11.86 26.00
CA ALA A 143 63.86 11.19 26.31
C ALA A 143 65.05 11.97 25.71
N LEU A 144 65.03 12.23 24.40
CA LEU A 144 66.06 13.05 23.72
C LEU A 144 66.20 14.44 24.36
N GLY A 145 65.11 15.06 24.80
CA GLY A 145 65.12 16.34 25.51
C GLY A 145 65.76 16.28 26.90
N LYS A 146 65.75 15.12 27.57
CA LYS A 146 66.50 14.88 28.82
C LYS A 146 67.97 14.62 28.52
N GLU A 147 68.27 13.71 27.60
CA GLU A 147 69.63 13.41 27.15
C GLU A 147 70.37 14.69 26.75
N LEU A 148 69.75 15.53 25.93
CA LEU A 148 70.31 16.81 25.46
C LEU A 148 70.42 17.87 26.59
N ALA A 149 69.62 17.77 27.66
CA ALA A 149 69.77 18.60 28.86
C ALA A 149 70.89 18.09 29.80
N GLU A 150 71.10 16.78 29.85
CA GLU A 150 72.17 16.12 30.61
C GLU A 150 73.52 16.31 29.91
N GLU A 151 73.60 16.17 28.58
CA GLU A 151 74.76 16.57 27.76
C GLU A 151 75.14 18.04 28.00
N ARG A 152 74.15 18.95 28.02
CA ARG A 152 74.39 20.38 28.32
C ARG A 152 74.92 20.61 29.73
N ARG A 153 74.49 19.82 30.72
CA ARG A 153 75.06 19.86 32.08
C ARG A 153 76.48 19.33 32.10
N ALA A 154 76.73 18.14 31.55
CA ALA A 154 78.04 17.52 31.48
C ALA A 154 79.07 18.39 30.73
N ALA A 155 78.67 19.02 29.62
CA ALA A 155 79.51 19.99 28.90
C ALA A 155 79.76 21.26 29.72
N GLY A 156 78.75 21.76 30.45
CA GLY A 156 78.90 22.90 31.37
C GLY A 156 79.83 22.61 32.56
N GLU A 157 79.70 21.41 33.15
CA GLU A 157 80.53 20.92 34.26
C GLU A 157 81.97 20.63 33.80
N SER A 158 82.15 20.03 32.62
CA SER A 158 83.45 19.85 31.95
C SER A 158 84.12 21.20 31.68
N ALA A 159 83.38 22.18 31.13
CA ALA A 159 83.89 23.53 30.91
C ALA A 159 84.22 24.27 32.22
N ALA A 160 83.45 24.04 33.29
CA ALA A 160 83.75 24.58 34.62
C ALA A 160 85.01 23.93 35.24
N ALA A 161 85.15 22.61 35.14
CA ALA A 161 86.32 21.87 35.60
C ALA A 161 87.59 22.25 34.82
N ALA A 162 87.48 22.43 33.50
CA ALA A 162 88.57 22.91 32.65
C ALA A 162 89.01 24.33 33.06
N ARG A 163 88.08 25.24 33.34
CA ARG A 163 88.37 26.60 33.85
C ARG A 163 88.99 26.57 35.25
N ALA A 164 88.49 25.73 36.16
CA ALA A 164 89.04 25.57 37.50
C ALA A 164 90.47 24.98 37.47
N SER A 165 90.71 23.99 36.59
CA SER A 165 92.03 23.40 36.36
C SER A 165 93.01 24.41 35.74
N ALA A 166 92.56 25.21 34.76
CA ALA A 166 93.36 26.28 34.17
C ALA A 166 93.70 27.38 35.20
N ALA A 167 92.73 27.78 36.05
CA ALA A 167 92.96 28.73 37.13
C ALA A 167 93.95 28.19 38.16
N ALA A 168 93.79 26.94 38.62
CA ALA A 168 94.71 26.30 39.57
C ALA A 168 96.13 26.12 38.99
N GLN A 169 96.26 25.86 37.68
CA GLN A 169 97.56 25.81 36.99
C GLN A 169 98.19 27.21 36.85
N LEU A 170 97.39 28.25 36.61
CA LEU A 170 97.86 29.64 36.62
C LEU A 170 98.36 30.03 38.01
N ASP A 171 97.62 29.68 39.06
CA ASP A 171 97.96 29.94 40.47
C ASP A 171 99.23 29.17 40.90
N ALA A 172 99.39 27.93 40.43
CA ALA A 172 100.61 27.15 40.64
C ALA A 172 101.82 27.75 39.89
N ALA A 173 101.64 28.21 38.65
CA ALA A 173 102.68 28.88 37.89
C ALA A 173 103.09 30.22 38.52
N LEU A 174 102.12 31.00 39.03
CA LEU A 174 102.37 32.24 39.79
C LEU A 174 103.16 31.95 41.09
N ARG A 175 102.81 30.89 41.83
CA ARG A 175 103.55 30.48 43.04
C ARG A 175 104.96 29.97 42.73
N GLN A 176 105.16 29.28 41.61
CA GLN A 176 106.49 28.89 41.14
C GLN A 176 107.32 30.10 40.67
N ALA A 177 106.70 31.13 40.08
CA ALA A 177 107.37 32.39 39.74
C ALA A 177 107.76 33.17 41.01
N SER A 178 106.86 33.35 41.98
CA SER A 178 107.16 34.04 43.24
C SER A 178 108.18 33.29 44.11
N GLY A 179 108.36 31.98 43.89
CA GLY A 179 109.42 31.20 44.52
C GLY A 179 110.84 31.57 44.06
N ALA A 180 110.98 32.24 42.92
CA ALA A 180 112.28 32.63 42.36
C ALA A 180 112.76 34.03 42.81
N GLU A 181 111.93 34.81 43.49
CA GLU A 181 112.25 36.19 43.92
C GLU A 181 112.80 36.26 45.37
N ALA A 182 113.04 35.12 46.01
CA ALA A 182 113.42 35.02 47.43
C ALA A 182 114.94 34.90 47.72
N GLU A 183 115.80 34.72 46.70
CA GLU A 183 117.25 34.47 46.88
C GLU A 183 118.17 35.59 46.34
N ALA A 184 117.67 36.83 46.23
CA ALA A 184 118.36 37.94 45.56
C ALA A 184 118.58 39.20 46.45
N ALA A 185 118.79 39.04 47.77
CA ALA A 185 119.12 40.14 48.67
C ALA A 185 120.19 39.79 49.72
N VAL A 186 121.00 40.79 50.10
CA VAL A 186 122.03 40.76 51.16
C VAL A 186 123.33 39.98 50.84
N GLN A 187 124.16 40.54 49.95
CA GLN A 187 125.62 40.58 50.14
C GLN A 187 126.21 41.90 49.61
N SER A 188 126.38 42.89 50.49
CA SER A 188 127.12 44.12 50.17
C SER A 188 127.53 44.89 51.44
N GLU A 189 128.60 44.47 52.12
CA GLU A 189 129.51 45.43 52.77
C GLU A 189 130.90 44.83 53.09
N ARG A 190 131.91 45.72 53.14
CA ARG A 190 133.25 45.52 53.76
C ARG A 190 134.20 44.50 53.11
N VAL A 191 134.59 44.80 51.88
CA VAL A 191 136.01 44.69 51.50
C VAL A 191 136.80 45.72 52.32
N ALA A 192 137.55 45.32 53.37
CA ALA A 192 138.45 46.23 54.10
C ALA A 192 139.55 45.57 54.99
N VAL A 193 140.02 44.34 54.73
CA VAL A 193 141.33 43.88 55.28
C VAL A 193 142.15 43.13 54.23
N LEU A 194 142.99 43.89 53.54
CA LEU A 194 144.33 43.52 53.05
C LEU A 194 144.51 42.13 52.38
N GLU A 195 144.51 42.12 51.04
CA GLU A 195 145.70 42.00 50.15
C GLU A 195 146.82 40.96 50.42
N ALA A 196 146.99 40.44 51.64
CA ALA A 196 148.12 39.62 52.08
C ALA A 196 148.16 38.17 51.52
N ARG A 197 147.23 37.78 50.62
CA ARG A 197 147.17 36.42 50.07
C ARG A 197 146.82 36.32 48.58
N LEU A 198 147.35 37.26 47.79
CA LEU A 198 147.25 37.25 46.32
C LEU A 198 147.75 35.93 45.65
N GLN A 199 148.57 35.13 46.33
CA GLN A 199 148.94 33.78 45.87
C GLN A 199 147.78 32.76 45.85
N LYS A 200 146.66 33.00 46.54
CA LYS A 200 145.44 32.17 46.39
C LYS A 200 144.63 32.47 45.12
N ARG A 201 144.94 33.55 44.40
CA ARG A 201 144.07 34.14 43.36
C ARG A 201 144.04 33.37 42.03
N ALA A 202 144.98 32.44 41.81
CA ALA A 202 144.97 31.57 40.62
C ALA A 202 143.88 30.49 40.70
N ALA A 203 143.80 29.75 41.81
CA ALA A 203 142.81 28.68 42.00
C ALA A 203 141.35 29.18 42.08
N ALA A 204 141.15 30.45 42.45
CA ALA A 204 139.82 31.06 42.47
C ALA A 204 139.21 31.19 41.06
N LEU A 205 140.00 31.57 40.05
CA LEU A 205 139.49 31.82 38.70
C LEU A 205 138.93 30.56 38.01
N GLU A 206 139.45 29.37 38.34
CA GLU A 206 138.86 28.10 37.87
C GLU A 206 137.56 27.75 38.62
N SER A 207 137.43 28.13 39.90
CA SER A 207 136.19 28.04 40.67
C SER A 207 135.12 29.01 40.14
N ASP A 208 135.50 30.22 39.75
CA ASP A 208 134.59 31.24 39.23
C ASP A 208 134.15 30.96 37.79
N LEU A 209 135.04 30.41 36.96
CA LEU A 209 134.66 29.93 35.61
C LEU A 209 133.83 28.64 35.65
N SER A 210 134.03 27.76 36.63
CA SER A 210 133.18 26.58 36.80
C SER A 210 131.82 26.92 37.41
N SER A 211 131.73 27.85 38.37
CA SER A 211 130.45 28.34 38.90
C SER A 211 129.65 29.12 37.85
N ALA A 212 130.29 30.00 37.06
CA ALA A 212 129.63 30.70 35.95
C ALA A 212 129.19 29.76 34.83
N ARG A 213 129.92 28.66 34.57
CA ARG A 213 129.47 27.58 33.66
C ARG A 213 128.29 26.82 34.26
N ALA A 214 128.33 26.46 35.54
CA ALA A 214 127.21 25.81 36.22
C ALA A 214 125.94 26.68 36.18
N GLN A 215 126.05 27.97 36.49
CA GLN A 215 124.95 28.94 36.37
C GLN A 215 124.41 29.03 34.93
N ARG A 216 125.28 29.08 33.91
CA ARG A 216 124.83 29.01 32.51
C ARG A 216 124.13 27.70 32.17
N HIS A 217 124.58 26.56 32.69
CA HIS A 217 123.88 25.29 32.52
C HIS A 217 122.55 25.24 33.27
N HIS A 218 122.44 25.82 34.47
CA HIS A 218 121.17 25.96 35.19
C HIS A 218 120.19 26.90 34.47
N HIS A 219 120.64 28.05 33.96
CA HIS A 219 119.78 28.94 33.16
C HIS A 219 119.39 28.32 31.81
N ALA A 220 120.28 27.56 31.16
CA ALA A 220 119.94 26.82 29.94
C ALA A 220 118.93 25.69 30.21
N ALA A 221 119.09 24.94 31.32
CA ALA A 221 118.15 23.92 31.75
C ALA A 221 116.80 24.52 32.16
N ALA A 222 116.79 25.65 32.87
CA ALA A 222 115.56 26.38 33.21
C ALA A 222 114.85 26.94 31.96
N ALA A 223 115.60 27.46 30.99
CA ALA A 223 115.05 27.89 29.71
C ALA A 223 114.46 26.71 28.91
N GLN A 224 115.15 25.56 28.86
CA GLN A 224 114.63 24.34 28.25
C GLN A 224 113.39 23.81 28.98
N ALA A 225 113.37 23.81 30.32
CA ALA A 225 112.21 23.40 31.10
C ALA A 225 111.01 24.33 30.87
N ALA A 226 111.22 25.65 30.84
CA ALA A 226 110.17 26.62 30.51
C ALA A 226 109.68 26.48 29.05
N GLN A 227 110.56 26.12 28.12
CA GLN A 227 110.21 25.87 26.72
C GLN A 227 109.44 24.56 26.54
N GLN A 228 109.79 23.51 27.31
CA GLN A 228 109.04 22.25 27.40
C GLN A 228 107.66 22.47 28.03
N GLN A 229 107.56 23.21 29.14
CA GLN A 229 106.28 23.59 29.75
C GLN A 229 105.40 24.38 28.79
N ARG A 230 105.95 25.35 28.04
CA ARG A 230 105.19 26.10 27.02
C ARG A 230 104.69 25.19 25.90
N ALA A 231 105.55 24.30 25.37
CA ALA A 231 105.14 23.34 24.34
C ALA A 231 104.08 22.34 24.85
N GLU A 232 104.16 21.92 26.12
CA GLU A 232 103.16 21.05 26.74
C GLU A 232 101.83 21.79 26.97
N LEU A 233 101.86 23.03 27.45
CA LEU A 233 100.68 23.87 27.58
C LEU A 233 100.02 24.17 26.23
N GLN A 234 100.79 24.36 25.15
CA GLN A 234 100.25 24.47 23.80
C GLN A 234 99.55 23.18 23.36
N ARG A 235 100.20 22.00 23.49
CA ARG A 235 99.57 20.71 23.18
C ARG A 235 98.30 20.46 24.00
N ARG A 236 98.29 20.86 25.28
CA ARG A 236 97.10 20.78 26.15
C ARG A 236 95.99 21.73 25.69
N ALA A 237 96.33 22.95 25.25
CA ALA A 237 95.36 23.88 24.68
C ALA A 237 94.77 23.39 23.34
N GLU A 238 95.61 22.83 22.46
CA GLU A 238 95.19 22.18 21.20
C GLU A 238 94.29 20.96 21.46
N ALA A 239 94.60 20.15 22.49
CA ALA A 239 93.75 19.04 22.92
C ALA A 239 92.39 19.51 23.47
N VAL A 240 92.36 20.60 24.24
CA VAL A 240 91.10 21.19 24.73
C VAL A 240 90.28 21.81 23.59
N GLN A 241 90.91 22.48 22.62
CA GLN A 241 90.21 23.02 21.45
C GLN A 241 89.64 21.91 20.55
N THR A 242 90.41 20.85 20.29
CA THR A 242 89.93 19.71 19.50
C THR A 242 88.89 18.87 20.22
N GLN A 243 88.86 18.86 21.56
CA GLN A 243 87.73 18.28 22.30
C GLN A 243 86.50 19.19 22.24
N ALA A 244 86.63 20.50 22.49
CA ALA A 244 85.51 21.44 22.42
C ALA A 244 84.86 21.50 21.03
N ALA A 245 85.63 21.27 19.95
CA ALA A 245 85.09 21.11 18.60
C ALA A 245 84.20 19.85 18.49
N LYS A 246 84.67 18.69 18.96
CA LYS A 246 83.87 17.44 18.98
C LYS A 246 82.61 17.58 19.84
N ASP A 247 82.73 18.21 21.01
CA ASP A 247 81.61 18.45 21.91
C ASP A 247 80.57 19.37 21.25
N SER A 248 81.03 20.36 20.46
CA SER A 248 80.18 21.23 19.65
C SER A 248 79.48 20.48 18.52
N ASP A 249 80.17 19.60 17.80
CA ASP A 249 79.60 18.81 16.70
C ASP A 249 78.59 17.78 17.21
N LEU A 250 78.91 17.06 18.30
CA LEU A 250 77.97 16.16 18.99
C LEU A 250 76.73 16.93 19.49
N ALA A 251 76.91 18.11 20.09
CA ALA A 251 75.81 18.97 20.50
C ALA A 251 75.06 19.62 19.32
N ARG A 252 75.56 19.50 18.08
CA ARG A 252 74.85 19.87 16.84
C ARG A 252 74.01 18.69 16.35
N GLU A 253 74.60 17.50 16.25
CA GLU A 253 73.89 16.27 15.92
C GLU A 253 72.72 15.99 16.88
N ALA A 254 72.92 16.17 18.19
CA ALA A 254 71.87 15.98 19.18
C ALA A 254 70.66 16.90 18.93
N ARG A 255 70.90 18.16 18.52
CA ARG A 255 69.84 19.12 18.14
C ARG A 255 69.16 18.73 16.83
N GLU A 256 69.91 18.26 15.84
CA GLU A 256 69.37 17.77 14.57
C GLU A 256 68.48 16.53 14.79
N ARG A 257 68.90 15.59 15.64
CA ARG A 257 68.10 14.43 16.07
C ARG A 257 66.84 14.85 16.83
N ALA A 258 66.93 15.83 17.74
CA ALA A 258 65.78 16.35 18.48
C ALA A 258 64.76 17.04 17.54
N ALA A 259 65.21 17.93 16.66
CA ALA A 259 64.35 18.63 15.70
C ALA A 259 63.68 17.65 14.72
N ALA A 260 64.38 16.61 14.27
CA ALA A 260 63.81 15.55 13.45
C ALA A 260 62.72 14.75 14.21
N ALA A 261 62.90 14.50 15.51
CA ALA A 261 61.90 13.83 16.33
C ALA A 261 60.67 14.71 16.62
N GLU A 262 60.86 16.02 16.83
CA GLU A 262 59.77 17.00 16.95
C GLU A 262 58.96 17.11 15.65
N ALA A 263 59.63 17.17 14.49
CA ALA A 263 58.98 17.17 13.18
C ALA A 263 58.17 15.88 12.91
N ALA A 264 58.70 14.73 13.30
CA ALA A 264 57.98 13.45 13.23
C ALA A 264 56.75 13.42 14.15
N ALA A 265 56.88 13.92 15.40
CA ALA A 265 55.76 14.02 16.33
C ALA A 265 54.65 14.96 15.81
N ALA A 266 55.02 16.14 15.31
CA ALA A 266 54.09 17.09 14.70
C ALA A 266 53.36 16.51 13.47
N THR A 267 54.08 15.78 12.61
CA THR A 267 53.49 15.11 11.43
C THR A 267 52.50 14.03 11.85
N SER A 268 52.83 13.25 12.88
CA SER A 268 51.94 12.19 13.40
C SER A 268 50.69 12.77 14.08
N ALA A 269 50.84 13.84 14.88
CA ALA A 269 49.73 14.56 15.50
C ALA A 269 48.78 15.18 14.45
N ALA A 270 49.30 15.77 13.37
CA ALA A 270 48.49 16.24 12.26
C ALA A 270 47.69 15.09 11.62
N ARG A 271 48.30 13.91 11.43
CA ARG A 271 47.62 12.74 10.86
C ARG A 271 46.56 12.14 11.79
N VAL A 272 46.71 12.26 13.11
CA VAL A 272 45.63 11.93 14.06
C VAL A 272 44.44 12.88 13.88
N ALA A 273 44.66 14.19 13.83
CA ALA A 273 43.59 15.17 13.63
C ALA A 273 42.84 14.99 12.29
N GLU A 274 43.55 14.61 11.21
CA GLU A 274 42.93 14.24 9.92
C GLU A 274 42.01 13.02 10.05
N LEU A 275 42.43 12.00 10.79
CA LEU A 275 41.64 10.78 11.00
C LEU A 275 40.45 11.02 11.96
N GLU A 276 40.61 11.85 12.99
CA GLU A 276 39.50 12.28 13.87
C GLU A 276 38.44 13.05 13.06
N ALA A 277 38.86 13.95 12.17
CA ALA A 277 37.95 14.66 11.27
C ALA A 277 37.24 13.71 10.29
N ALA A 278 37.92 12.68 9.77
CA ALA A 278 37.32 11.66 8.93
C ALA A 278 36.26 10.82 9.67
N VAL A 279 36.57 10.35 10.89
CA VAL A 279 35.60 9.62 11.73
C VAL A 279 34.40 10.50 12.08
N ALA A 280 34.61 11.78 12.38
CA ALA A 280 33.52 12.72 12.65
C ALA A 280 32.65 13.02 11.41
N ALA A 281 33.17 12.87 10.19
CA ALA A 281 32.39 12.96 8.96
C ALA A 281 31.56 11.67 8.73
N GLU A 282 32.21 10.50 8.80
CA GLU A 282 31.56 9.18 8.68
C GLU A 282 30.43 9.00 9.71
N GLN A 283 30.62 9.46 10.96
CA GLN A 283 29.57 9.42 11.99
C GLN A 283 28.34 10.27 11.63
N ARG A 284 28.51 11.39 10.92
CA ARG A 284 27.38 12.23 10.44
C ARG A 284 26.66 11.57 9.27
N GLU A 285 27.38 10.88 8.39
CA GLU A 285 26.77 10.15 7.28
C GLU A 285 25.99 8.93 7.77
N VAL A 286 26.55 8.17 8.72
CA VAL A 286 25.82 7.11 9.46
C VAL A 286 24.59 7.67 10.18
N ALA A 287 24.64 8.86 10.78
CA ALA A 287 23.48 9.48 11.39
C ALA A 287 22.40 9.87 10.36
N ARG A 288 22.78 10.37 9.18
CA ARG A 288 21.84 10.67 8.09
C ARG A 288 21.18 9.40 7.55
N LEU A 289 21.96 8.35 7.27
CA LEU A 289 21.45 7.07 6.77
C LEU A 289 20.49 6.39 7.76
N ARG A 290 20.70 6.55 9.07
CA ARG A 290 19.72 6.10 10.09
C ARG A 290 18.40 6.88 10.00
N ALA A 291 18.43 8.20 9.95
CA ALA A 291 17.22 9.00 9.78
C ALA A 291 16.50 8.69 8.44
N ASP A 292 17.27 8.51 7.36
CA ASP A 292 16.76 8.09 6.05
C ASP A 292 16.13 6.68 6.09
N ALA A 293 16.57 5.80 7.00
CA ALA A 293 16.01 4.45 7.20
C ALA A 293 14.79 4.45 8.15
N GLU A 294 14.83 5.19 9.25
CA GLU A 294 13.70 5.39 10.17
C GLU A 294 12.48 5.99 9.43
N ALA A 295 12.72 6.95 8.54
CA ALA A 295 11.67 7.49 7.65
C ALA A 295 11.12 6.45 6.66
N ALA A 296 11.97 5.54 6.15
CA ALA A 296 11.53 4.48 5.23
C ALA A 296 10.71 3.39 5.95
N VAL A 297 11.06 3.05 7.20
CA VAL A 297 10.27 2.16 8.07
C VAL A 297 8.90 2.78 8.36
N ALA A 298 8.83 4.05 8.76
CA ALA A 298 7.56 4.74 9.01
C ALA A 298 6.66 4.80 7.75
N ALA A 299 7.26 4.98 6.57
CA ALA A 299 6.54 4.93 5.30
C ALA A 299 6.00 3.51 4.98
N ALA A 300 6.78 2.46 5.28
CA ALA A 300 6.35 1.07 5.12
C ALA A 300 5.23 0.69 6.10
N GLU A 301 5.28 1.15 7.35
CA GLU A 301 4.19 0.98 8.32
C GLU A 301 2.91 1.68 7.87
N ALA A 302 2.99 2.92 7.36
CA ALA A 302 1.85 3.63 6.79
C ALA A 302 1.30 2.97 5.51
N ALA A 303 2.16 2.36 4.69
CA ALA A 303 1.72 1.57 3.53
C ALA A 303 1.04 0.25 3.95
N ARG A 304 1.52 -0.41 5.01
CA ARG A 304 0.90 -1.62 5.60
C ARG A 304 -0.44 -1.32 6.25
N ALA A 305 -0.59 -0.18 6.94
CA ALA A 305 -1.89 0.25 7.47
C ALA A 305 -2.93 0.42 6.33
N ARG A 306 -2.52 1.07 5.23
CA ARG A 306 -3.33 1.21 4.01
C ARG A 306 -3.63 -0.13 3.31
N SER A 307 -2.74 -1.13 3.36
CA SER A 307 -3.03 -2.45 2.78
C SER A 307 -4.10 -3.20 3.59
N VAL A 308 -4.00 -3.19 4.93
CA VAL A 308 -4.98 -3.82 5.83
C VAL A 308 -6.36 -3.16 5.69
N GLU A 309 -6.43 -1.84 5.52
CA GLU A 309 -7.69 -1.14 5.26
C GLU A 309 -8.34 -1.61 3.94
N LEU A 310 -7.55 -1.76 2.87
CA LEU A 310 -8.04 -2.27 1.58
C LEU A 310 -8.40 -3.76 1.64
N GLU A 311 -7.67 -4.58 2.41
CA GLU A 311 -8.01 -5.99 2.67
C GLU A 311 -9.38 -6.10 3.36
N GLN A 312 -9.64 -5.27 4.38
CA GLN A 312 -10.96 -5.20 5.02
C GLN A 312 -12.04 -4.73 4.03
N GLN A 313 -11.79 -3.67 3.25
CA GLN A 313 -12.74 -3.20 2.24
C GLN A 313 -13.06 -4.29 1.19
N MET A 314 -12.07 -5.07 0.76
CA MET A 314 -12.28 -6.21 -0.14
C MET A 314 -13.15 -7.31 0.52
N LEU A 315 -12.90 -7.66 1.78
CA LEU A 315 -13.68 -8.67 2.51
C LEU A 315 -15.14 -8.22 2.72
N GLU A 316 -15.36 -6.97 3.12
CA GLU A 316 -16.71 -6.40 3.24
C GLU A 316 -17.46 -6.40 1.91
N MET A 317 -16.76 -6.10 0.81
CA MET A 317 -17.34 -6.09 -0.53
C MET A 317 -17.62 -7.50 -1.06
N GLN A 318 -16.77 -8.49 -0.73
CA GLN A 318 -17.02 -9.91 -1.00
C GLN A 318 -18.25 -10.42 -0.23
N SER A 319 -18.45 -10.03 1.03
CA SER A 319 -19.69 -10.34 1.76
C SER A 319 -20.92 -9.77 1.05
N LYS A 320 -20.90 -8.46 0.74
CA LYS A 320 -22.01 -7.77 0.04
C LYS A 320 -22.35 -8.43 -1.29
N TYR A 321 -21.34 -8.92 -2.03
CA TYR A 321 -21.55 -9.69 -3.26
C TYR A 321 -22.14 -11.09 -3.01
N ALA A 322 -21.69 -11.80 -1.97
CA ALA A 322 -22.29 -13.07 -1.56
C ALA A 322 -23.71 -12.94 -1.00
N ASP A 323 -24.08 -11.78 -0.43
CA ASP A 323 -25.45 -11.43 -0.06
C ASP A 323 -26.31 -11.17 -1.31
N MET A 324 -25.76 -10.44 -2.29
CA MET A 324 -26.44 -10.11 -3.55
C MET A 324 -26.70 -11.36 -4.43
N ILE A 325 -25.74 -12.30 -4.55
CA ILE A 325 -25.97 -13.58 -5.26
C ILE A 325 -27.16 -14.32 -4.64
N ARG A 326 -27.24 -14.42 -3.30
CA ARG A 326 -28.34 -15.09 -2.60
C ARG A 326 -29.69 -14.37 -2.78
N HIS A 327 -29.66 -13.05 -2.98
CA HIS A 327 -30.85 -12.30 -3.38
C HIS A 327 -31.28 -12.66 -4.81
N ASP A 328 -30.35 -12.65 -5.77
CA ASP A 328 -30.63 -12.94 -7.17
C ASP A 328 -31.14 -14.38 -7.36
N GLU A 329 -30.52 -15.38 -6.69
CA GLU A 329 -30.99 -16.76 -6.63
C GLU A 329 -32.44 -16.86 -6.09
N SER A 330 -32.76 -16.08 -5.04
CA SER A 330 -34.13 -16.00 -4.49
C SER A 330 -35.12 -15.33 -5.44
N MET A 331 -34.67 -14.35 -6.23
CA MET A 331 -35.50 -13.66 -7.23
C MET A 331 -35.73 -14.52 -8.48
N GLU A 332 -34.74 -15.31 -8.89
CA GLU A 332 -34.94 -16.34 -9.92
C GLU A 332 -35.95 -17.41 -9.47
N GLU A 333 -35.90 -17.87 -8.22
CA GLU A 333 -36.86 -18.86 -7.72
C GLU A 333 -38.29 -18.31 -7.74
N LYS A 334 -38.49 -17.07 -7.28
CA LYS A 334 -39.79 -16.37 -7.39
C LYS A 334 -40.25 -16.25 -8.85
N LEU A 335 -39.34 -15.94 -9.79
CA LEU A 335 -39.66 -15.89 -11.22
C LEU A 335 -39.98 -17.26 -11.81
N ARG A 336 -39.34 -18.34 -11.35
CA ARG A 336 -39.66 -19.73 -11.74
C ARG A 336 -41.02 -20.16 -11.22
N GLN A 337 -41.33 -19.86 -9.95
CA GLN A 337 -42.66 -20.08 -9.37
C GLN A 337 -43.75 -19.27 -10.12
N ALA A 338 -43.56 -17.96 -10.31
CA ALA A 338 -44.53 -17.10 -10.99
C ALA A 338 -44.81 -17.55 -12.44
N ARG A 339 -43.80 -18.06 -13.17
CA ARG A 339 -43.99 -18.67 -14.49
C ARG A 339 -44.83 -19.95 -14.43
N PHE A 340 -44.55 -20.84 -13.46
CA PHE A 340 -45.33 -22.06 -13.26
C PHE A 340 -46.80 -21.76 -12.90
N GLU A 341 -47.03 -20.76 -12.06
CA GLU A 341 -48.38 -20.28 -11.72
C GLU A 341 -49.09 -19.65 -12.92
N ALA A 342 -48.38 -18.86 -13.74
CA ALA A 342 -48.92 -18.29 -14.99
C ALA A 342 -49.26 -19.37 -16.03
N ASP A 343 -48.41 -20.39 -16.23
CA ASP A 343 -48.71 -21.54 -17.09
C ASP A 343 -49.90 -22.36 -16.56
N SER A 344 -50.02 -22.52 -15.24
CA SER A 344 -51.19 -23.13 -14.59
C SER A 344 -52.47 -22.32 -14.80
N CYS A 345 -52.40 -21.00 -14.71
CA CYS A 345 -53.52 -20.10 -15.03
C CYS A 345 -53.89 -20.16 -16.51
N ARG A 346 -52.90 -20.22 -17.42
CA ARG A 346 -53.16 -20.31 -18.87
C ARG A 346 -53.85 -21.61 -19.24
N LYS A 347 -53.40 -22.76 -18.72
CA LYS A 347 -54.08 -24.06 -18.92
C LYS A 347 -55.52 -24.05 -18.43
N ARG A 348 -55.78 -23.51 -17.23
CA ARG A 348 -57.15 -23.35 -16.69
C ARG A 348 -58.01 -22.38 -17.51
N ALA A 349 -57.41 -21.40 -18.18
CA ALA A 349 -58.12 -20.54 -19.13
C ALA A 349 -58.40 -21.27 -20.44
N GLU A 350 -57.44 -22.02 -21.00
CA GLU A 350 -57.61 -22.87 -22.18
C GLU A 350 -58.76 -23.88 -21.96
N GLU A 351 -58.73 -24.61 -20.83
CA GLU A 351 -59.79 -25.53 -20.36
C GLU A 351 -61.15 -24.82 -20.26
N ALA A 352 -61.23 -23.68 -19.56
CA ALA A 352 -62.48 -22.94 -19.41
C ALA A 352 -63.03 -22.38 -20.74
N THR A 353 -62.16 -22.04 -21.70
CA THR A 353 -62.62 -21.64 -23.05
C THR A 353 -63.15 -22.81 -23.87
N ALA A 354 -62.63 -24.03 -23.68
CA ALA A 354 -63.17 -25.24 -24.30
C ALA A 354 -64.55 -25.59 -23.70
N GLU A 355 -64.68 -25.56 -22.36
CA GLU A 355 -65.98 -25.75 -21.68
C GLU A 355 -67.02 -24.72 -22.14
N ALA A 356 -66.63 -23.45 -22.29
CA ALA A 356 -67.51 -22.39 -22.78
C ALA A 356 -67.92 -22.60 -24.25
N ALA A 357 -67.01 -23.07 -25.11
CA ALA A 357 -67.31 -23.39 -26.51
C ALA A 357 -68.30 -24.56 -26.63
N GLU A 358 -68.10 -25.64 -25.86
CA GLU A 358 -69.06 -26.75 -25.78
C GLU A 358 -70.42 -26.30 -25.25
N ALA A 359 -70.45 -25.48 -24.21
CA ALA A 359 -71.69 -24.96 -23.64
C ALA A 359 -72.45 -24.06 -24.62
N ASN A 360 -71.74 -23.28 -25.44
CA ASN A 360 -72.34 -22.47 -26.50
C ASN A 360 -72.89 -23.32 -27.65
N ALA A 361 -72.15 -24.33 -28.12
CA ALA A 361 -72.62 -25.24 -29.17
C ALA A 361 -73.93 -25.94 -28.77
N ARG A 362 -74.00 -26.46 -27.54
CA ARG A 362 -75.23 -27.07 -26.99
C ARG A 362 -76.38 -26.07 -26.85
N TRP A 363 -76.10 -24.78 -26.66
CA TRP A 363 -77.12 -23.72 -26.61
C TRP A 363 -77.62 -23.35 -28.01
N GLU A 364 -76.76 -23.37 -29.03
CA GLU A 364 -77.14 -23.21 -30.43
C GLU A 364 -77.99 -24.38 -30.94
N GLU A 365 -77.65 -25.62 -30.56
CA GLU A 365 -78.49 -26.81 -30.80
C GLU A 365 -79.88 -26.67 -30.17
N LEU A 366 -79.95 -26.27 -28.89
CA LEU A 366 -81.23 -26.01 -28.21
C LEU A 366 -82.02 -24.85 -28.83
N GLN A 367 -81.36 -23.80 -29.35
CA GLN A 367 -82.04 -22.75 -30.11
C GLN A 367 -82.64 -23.27 -31.42
N GLN A 368 -81.91 -24.12 -32.15
CA GLN A 368 -82.40 -24.71 -33.40
C GLN A 368 -83.61 -25.61 -33.13
N HIS A 369 -83.58 -26.44 -32.08
CA HIS A 369 -84.72 -27.25 -31.67
C HIS A 369 -85.91 -26.41 -31.19
N ALA A 370 -85.69 -25.38 -30.37
CA ALA A 370 -86.76 -24.47 -29.94
C ALA A 370 -87.41 -23.71 -31.12
N TRP A 371 -86.61 -23.36 -32.14
CA TRP A 371 -87.12 -22.77 -33.39
C TRP A 371 -87.93 -23.78 -34.21
N GLN A 372 -87.44 -25.02 -34.38
CA GLN A 372 -88.16 -26.11 -35.04
C GLN A 372 -89.53 -26.38 -34.37
N LEU A 373 -89.56 -26.47 -33.04
CA LEU A 373 -90.80 -26.63 -32.27
C LEU A 373 -91.76 -25.45 -32.45
N ARG A 374 -91.25 -24.21 -32.50
CA ARG A 374 -92.06 -23.02 -32.78
C ARG A 374 -92.65 -23.03 -34.20
N VAL A 375 -91.88 -23.45 -35.20
CA VAL A 375 -92.38 -23.59 -36.59
C VAL A 375 -93.42 -24.70 -36.67
N ALA A 376 -93.21 -25.84 -35.98
CA ALA A 376 -94.19 -26.92 -35.90
C ALA A 376 -95.48 -26.48 -35.18
N LEU A 377 -95.39 -25.70 -34.09
CA LEU A 377 -96.53 -25.06 -33.44
C LEU A 377 -97.32 -24.17 -34.40
N GLN A 378 -96.64 -23.30 -35.16
CA GLN A 378 -97.30 -22.41 -36.11
C GLN A 378 -97.95 -23.19 -37.27
N ALA A 379 -97.32 -24.26 -37.76
CA ALA A 379 -97.93 -25.16 -38.73
C ALA A 379 -99.19 -25.85 -38.17
N LYS A 380 -99.16 -26.36 -36.93
CA LYS A 380 -100.34 -26.96 -36.28
C LYS A 380 -101.42 -25.95 -35.89
N GLN A 381 -101.06 -24.69 -35.67
CA GLN A 381 -102.03 -23.60 -35.55
C GLN A 381 -102.68 -23.28 -36.91
N GLY A 382 -101.91 -23.27 -37.99
CA GLY A 382 -102.40 -23.13 -39.37
C GLY A 382 -103.38 -24.24 -39.76
N GLU A 383 -102.97 -25.51 -39.64
CA GLU A 383 -103.83 -26.69 -39.88
C GLU A 383 -105.14 -26.61 -39.07
N ARG A 384 -105.07 -26.12 -37.83
CA ARG A 384 -106.24 -25.97 -36.95
C ARG A 384 -107.13 -24.80 -37.35
N GLU A 385 -106.57 -23.68 -37.79
CA GLU A 385 -107.35 -22.58 -38.36
C GLU A 385 -108.02 -22.98 -39.68
N GLU A 386 -107.35 -23.76 -40.52
CA GLU A 386 -107.91 -24.31 -41.76
C GLU A 386 -109.04 -25.28 -41.46
N ALA A 387 -108.84 -26.26 -40.56
CA ALA A 387 -109.90 -27.17 -40.12
C ALA A 387 -111.08 -26.44 -39.46
N LEU A 388 -110.84 -25.35 -38.71
CA LEU A 388 -111.91 -24.50 -38.16
C LEU A 388 -112.64 -23.71 -39.26
N ARG A 389 -111.96 -23.24 -40.31
CA ARG A 389 -112.59 -22.62 -41.49
C ARG A 389 -113.44 -23.63 -42.26
N GLU A 390 -112.91 -24.81 -42.56
CA GLU A 390 -113.66 -25.90 -43.21
C GLU A 390 -114.91 -26.28 -42.41
N LEU A 391 -114.84 -26.33 -41.09
CA LEU A 391 -115.97 -26.65 -40.22
C LEU A 391 -117.00 -25.50 -40.18
N VAL A 392 -116.57 -24.24 -40.23
CA VAL A 392 -117.46 -23.06 -40.40
C VAL A 392 -118.12 -23.04 -41.78
N GLU A 393 -117.39 -23.38 -42.85
CA GLU A 393 -117.92 -23.46 -44.21
C GLU A 393 -118.89 -24.64 -44.37
N ALA A 394 -118.57 -25.82 -43.82
CA ALA A 394 -119.45 -26.98 -43.80
C ALA A 394 -120.74 -26.71 -43.02
N THR A 395 -120.66 -26.02 -41.88
CA THR A 395 -121.86 -25.65 -41.09
C THR A 395 -122.70 -24.58 -41.77
N HIS A 396 -122.12 -23.58 -42.45
CA HIS A 396 -122.87 -22.64 -43.29
C HIS A 396 -123.50 -23.34 -44.52
N GLY A 397 -122.74 -24.22 -45.19
CA GLY A 397 -123.23 -25.04 -46.31
C GLY A 397 -124.31 -26.07 -45.92
N ALA A 398 -124.40 -26.42 -44.64
CA ALA A 398 -125.51 -27.17 -44.06
C ALA A 398 -126.71 -26.26 -43.71
N ALA A 399 -126.46 -25.07 -43.17
CA ALA A 399 -127.50 -24.09 -42.86
C ALA A 399 -128.27 -23.64 -44.12
N VAL A 400 -127.55 -23.32 -45.20
CA VAL A 400 -128.14 -22.96 -46.51
C VAL A 400 -129.03 -24.10 -47.03
N ARG A 401 -128.57 -25.36 -46.92
CA ARG A 401 -129.36 -26.55 -47.31
C ARG A 401 -130.54 -26.86 -46.39
N LYS A 402 -130.63 -26.24 -45.21
CA LYS A 402 -131.73 -26.43 -44.25
C LYS A 402 -132.75 -25.29 -44.25
N GLY A 403 -132.40 -24.11 -44.80
CA GLY A 403 -133.34 -23.01 -45.08
C GLY A 403 -134.03 -23.10 -46.45
N GLY A 404 -133.47 -23.87 -47.39
CA GLY A 404 -133.91 -23.94 -48.79
C GLY A 404 -135.19 -24.74 -49.08
N SER A 405 -136.22 -24.69 -48.22
CA SER A 405 -137.49 -25.39 -48.46
C SER A 405 -138.68 -24.75 -47.74
N GLY A 406 -139.31 -23.74 -48.37
CA GLY A 406 -140.65 -23.28 -47.98
C GLY A 406 -140.91 -21.77 -47.93
N LEU A 407 -141.03 -21.11 -49.09
CA LEU A 407 -141.86 -19.91 -49.39
C LEU A 407 -141.60 -18.59 -48.58
N GLY A 408 -141.69 -17.38 -49.16
CA GLY A 408 -141.90 -16.98 -50.55
C GLY A 408 -142.68 -15.66 -50.67
N ALA A 409 -142.07 -14.60 -51.23
CA ALA A 409 -142.60 -13.21 -51.41
C ALA A 409 -142.83 -12.43 -50.08
N LYS A 410 -142.76 -11.09 -49.99
CA LYS A 410 -142.58 -9.93 -50.93
C LYS A 410 -142.05 -8.74 -50.06
N MET A 411 -141.46 -7.61 -50.49
CA MET A 411 -141.07 -6.96 -51.77
C MET A 411 -139.50 -6.90 -51.85
N ALA A 412 -138.74 -6.44 -52.84
CA ALA A 412 -138.87 -5.55 -54.02
C ALA A 412 -138.63 -4.03 -53.81
N GLY A 413 -137.58 -3.48 -54.45
CA GLY A 413 -137.11 -2.07 -54.44
C GLY A 413 -135.88 -1.83 -53.51
N GLU A 414 -134.74 -1.28 -53.93
CA GLU A 414 -134.21 -0.92 -55.28
C GLU A 414 -132.65 -0.84 -55.21
N ALA A 415 -131.92 -0.63 -56.30
CA ALA A 415 -130.47 -0.88 -56.37
C ALA A 415 -129.56 0.36 -56.60
N GLY A 416 -128.34 0.32 -56.05
CA GLY A 416 -127.25 1.28 -56.31
C GLY A 416 -125.89 0.59 -56.21
N GLN A 417 -124.99 0.82 -57.17
CA GLN A 417 -123.78 0.03 -57.39
C GLN A 417 -122.47 0.83 -57.12
N VAL A 418 -121.50 0.18 -56.43
CA VAL A 418 -120.09 -0.10 -56.87
C VAL A 418 -119.13 1.10 -57.14
N PRO A 419 -117.77 1.01 -56.96
CA PRO A 419 -116.87 -0.04 -56.42
C PRO A 419 -115.93 0.41 -55.25
N ALA A 420 -115.08 -0.55 -54.87
CA ALA A 420 -113.68 -0.55 -54.33
C ALA A 420 -112.78 0.73 -54.45
N ALA A 421 -111.54 0.80 -53.92
CA ALA A 421 -110.65 -0.29 -53.47
C ALA A 421 -109.52 0.15 -52.50
N THR A 422 -108.98 -0.83 -51.77
CA THR A 422 -107.54 -1.18 -51.66
C THR A 422 -107.44 -2.66 -51.35
#